data_AF-F9HJ12-F1
#
_entry.id   AF-F9HJ12-F1
#
_cell.length_a   1.000
_cell.length_b   1.000
_cell.length_c   1.000
_cell.angle_alpha   90.00
_cell.angle_beta   90.00
_cell.angle_gamma   90.00
#
_symmetry.space_group_name_H-M   'P 1'
#
loop_
_entity.id
_entity.type
_entity.pdbx_description
1 polymer ?
#
loop_
_entity_poly.entity_id
_entity_poly.type
_entity_poly.pdbx_seq_one_letter_code
_entity_poly.pdbx_strand_id
1 'polypeptide(L)'
;MFPMTAKIIMTEEAYRRFAWINFWHKKTRIIPLVIGEVALLAVGIFSLSLNEPLPAIGIFIFMPIMPFLLYRSFNQQFLKLYKDNPLWHDLEQEFSFYETDFRVVNRNNNSRFDYQDIVAIIDKPETFYIMVGRSMGLILDKADCQPELIEFLLKLKENRSL
;
A
#
# COMPACT_ATOMS: atom_id res chain seq x y z
N MET A 1 11.09 26.26 -4.70
CA MET A 1 11.55 27.11 -3.56
C MET A 1 11.28 26.34 -2.27
N PHE A 2 12.21 26.24 -1.32
CA PHE A 2 11.98 25.51 -0.06
C PHE A 2 11.46 26.48 1.04
N PRO A 3 10.59 26.02 1.96
CA PRO A 3 9.99 24.68 2.00
C PRO A 3 8.84 24.53 1.01
N MET A 4 8.75 23.36 0.37
CA MET A 4 7.58 22.98 -0.41
C MET A 4 6.59 22.30 0.52
N THR A 5 5.33 22.74 0.51
CA THR A 5 4.31 22.23 1.43
C THR A 5 3.16 21.54 0.71
N ALA A 6 2.64 20.47 1.29
CA ALA A 6 1.42 19.81 0.85
C ALA A 6 0.57 19.46 2.06
N LYS A 7 -0.75 19.45 1.89
CA LYS A 7 -1.68 19.01 2.94
C LYS A 7 -2.52 17.86 2.42
N ILE A 8 -2.80 16.90 3.29
CA ILE A 8 -3.69 15.80 2.98
C ILE A 8 -4.55 15.47 4.18
N ILE A 9 -5.76 15.01 3.91
CA ILE A 9 -6.68 14.50 4.91
C ILE A 9 -6.71 12.98 4.76
N MET A 10 -6.37 12.27 5.83
CA MET A 10 -6.44 10.82 5.87
C MET A 10 -7.89 10.36 6.02
N THR A 11 -8.64 10.36 4.91
CA THR A 11 -9.99 9.78 4.86
C THR A 11 -9.94 8.26 4.85
N GLU A 12 -11.07 7.60 5.15
CA GLU A 12 -11.18 6.13 5.09
C GLU A 12 -10.73 5.57 3.73
N GLU A 13 -11.07 6.25 2.64
CA GLU A 13 -10.70 5.83 1.28
C GLU A 13 -9.21 5.99 1.02
N ALA A 14 -8.60 7.08 1.48
CA ALA A 14 -7.15 7.28 1.42
C ALA A 14 -6.43 6.18 2.22
N TYR A 15 -6.90 5.88 3.43
CA TYR A 15 -6.35 4.80 4.26
C TYR A 15 -6.48 3.43 3.58
N ARG A 16 -7.64 3.11 3.00
CA ARG A 16 -7.86 1.84 2.30
C ARG A 16 -6.93 1.71 1.09
N ARG A 17 -6.79 2.77 0.27
CA ARG A 17 -5.86 2.80 -0.88
C ARG A 17 -4.42 2.56 -0.42
N PHE A 18 -4.01 3.22 0.66
CA PHE A 18 -2.70 3.05 1.26
C PHE A 18 -2.45 1.64 1.81
N ALA A 19 -3.39 1.10 2.58
CA ALA A 19 -3.28 -0.22 3.17
C ALA A 19 -3.09 -1.30 2.09
N TRP A 20 -3.82 -1.18 0.99
CA TRP A 20 -3.65 -2.04 -0.18
C TRP A 20 -2.27 -1.87 -0.82
N ILE A 21 -1.81 -0.65 -1.07
CA ILE A 21 -0.50 -0.43 -1.71
C ILE A 21 0.65 -0.91 -0.84
N ASN A 22 0.59 -0.68 0.48
CA ASN A 22 1.55 -1.21 1.42
C ASN A 22 1.53 -2.75 1.45
N PHE A 23 0.34 -3.37 1.40
CA PHE A 23 0.18 -4.81 1.31
C PHE A 23 0.86 -5.39 0.06
N TRP A 24 0.64 -4.77 -1.11
CA TRP A 24 1.30 -5.15 -2.37
C TRP A 24 2.81 -4.90 -2.37
N HIS A 25 3.25 -3.78 -1.79
CA HIS A 25 4.66 -3.41 -1.74
C HIS A 25 5.48 -4.40 -0.92
N LYS A 26 4.94 -4.88 0.21
CA LYS A 26 5.68 -5.79 1.09
C LYS A 26 5.97 -7.16 0.50
N LYS A 27 5.34 -7.56 -0.64
CA LYS A 27 5.45 -8.82 -1.42
C LYS A 27 5.41 -10.15 -0.64
N THR A 28 6.11 -10.24 0.48
CA THR A 28 6.15 -11.29 1.52
C THR A 28 4.79 -11.84 1.94
N ARG A 29 3.73 -11.03 1.95
CA ARG A 29 2.37 -11.51 2.27
C ARG A 29 1.60 -12.10 1.08
N ILE A 30 2.00 -11.77 -0.14
CA ILE A 30 1.32 -12.19 -1.38
C ILE A 30 1.93 -13.47 -1.94
N ILE A 31 3.26 -13.59 -1.88
CA ILE A 31 3.99 -14.77 -2.34
C ILE A 31 3.41 -16.09 -1.78
N PRO A 32 3.18 -16.26 -0.46
CA PRO A 32 2.63 -17.51 0.06
C PRO A 32 1.19 -17.77 -0.40
N LEU A 33 0.39 -16.72 -0.63
CA LEU A 33 -0.97 -16.87 -1.15
C LEU A 33 -0.96 -17.40 -2.58
N VAL A 34 -0.10 -16.83 -3.43
CA VAL A 34 0.06 -17.28 -4.83
C VAL A 34 0.61 -18.70 -4.91
N ILE A 35 1.62 -19.03 -4.09
CA ILE A 35 2.18 -20.40 -4.03
C ILE A 35 1.09 -21.40 -3.61
N GLY A 36 0.25 -21.04 -2.63
CA GLY A 36 -0.86 -21.88 -2.19
C GLY A 36 -1.88 -22.16 -3.30
N GLU A 37 -2.27 -21.14 -4.08
CA GLU A 37 -3.18 -21.33 -5.21
C GLU A 37 -2.59 -22.18 -6.33
N VAL A 38 -1.31 -21.98 -6.67
CA VAL A 38 -0.61 -22.79 -7.67
C VAL A 38 -0.49 -24.25 -7.23
N ALA A 39 -0.22 -24.50 -5.95
CA ALA A 39 -0.17 -25.85 -5.39
C ALA A 39 -1.55 -26.54 -5.45
N LEU A 40 -2.62 -25.82 -5.13
CA LEU A 40 -4.00 -26.34 -5.23
C LEU A 40 -4.37 -26.69 -6.68
N LEU A 41 -3.99 -25.84 -7.64
CA LEU A 41 -4.16 -26.13 -9.07
C LEU A 41 -3.42 -27.41 -9.49
N ALA A 42 -2.18 -27.59 -9.06
CA ALA A 42 -1.41 -28.80 -9.36
C ALA A 42 -2.08 -30.06 -8.81
N VAL A 43 -2.65 -30.00 -7.60
CA VAL A 43 -3.44 -31.09 -7.01
C VAL A 43 -4.71 -31.37 -7.81
N GLY A 44 -5.41 -30.33 -8.27
CA GLY A 44 -6.59 -30.46 -9.14
C GLY A 44 -6.27 -31.18 -10.44
N ILE A 45 -5.19 -30.79 -11.12
CA ILE A 45 -4.72 -31.43 -12.37
C ILE A 45 -4.27 -32.88 -12.11
N PHE A 46 -3.57 -33.13 -11.02
CA PHE A 46 -3.15 -34.47 -10.64
C PHE A 46 -4.35 -35.39 -10.37
N SER A 47 -5.39 -34.90 -9.70
CA SER A 47 -6.61 -35.67 -9.44
C SER A 47 -7.37 -36.07 -10.72
N LEU A 48 -7.36 -35.21 -11.75
CA LEU A 48 -7.89 -35.56 -13.08
C LEU A 48 -7.08 -36.68 -13.74
N SER A 49 -5.76 -36.71 -13.52
CA SER A 49 -4.87 -37.75 -14.06
C SER A 49 -5.14 -39.13 -13.43
N LEU A 50 -5.70 -39.17 -12.23
CA LEU A 50 -6.12 -40.40 -11.53
C LEU A 50 -7.55 -40.84 -11.88
N ASN A 51 -8.22 -40.18 -12.84
CA ASN A 51 -9.63 -40.40 -13.19
C ASN A 51 -10.61 -40.17 -12.03
N GLU A 52 -10.26 -39.30 -11.07
CA GLU A 52 -11.17 -38.86 -10.01
C GLU A 52 -11.66 -37.42 -10.30
N PRO A 53 -12.77 -37.23 -11.03
CA PRO A 53 -13.21 -35.90 -11.46
C PRO A 53 -13.86 -35.07 -10.34
N LEU A 54 -14.42 -35.72 -9.30
CA LEU A 54 -15.10 -35.04 -8.20
C LEU A 54 -14.20 -34.06 -7.42
N PRO A 55 -13.01 -34.46 -6.92
CA PRO A 55 -12.11 -33.53 -6.21
C PRO A 55 -11.60 -32.41 -7.13
N ALA A 56 -11.34 -32.71 -8.41
CA ALA A 56 -10.90 -31.73 -9.38
C ALA A 56 -11.95 -30.60 -9.55
N ILE A 57 -13.21 -30.97 -9.78
CA ILE A 57 -14.32 -30.01 -9.93
C ILE A 57 -14.44 -29.13 -8.68
N GLY A 58 -14.34 -29.72 -7.48
CA GLY A 58 -14.36 -28.97 -6.22
C GLY A 58 -13.24 -27.92 -6.13
N ILE A 59 -12.02 -28.29 -6.51
CA ILE A 59 -10.87 -27.38 -6.51
C ILE A 59 -11.06 -26.25 -7.52
N PHE A 60 -11.52 -26.55 -8.74
CA PHE A 60 -11.76 -25.52 -9.76
C PHE A 60 -12.84 -24.51 -9.37
N ILE A 61 -13.88 -24.94 -8.66
CA ILE A 61 -14.91 -24.04 -8.12
C ILE A 61 -14.36 -23.20 -6.96
N PHE A 62 -13.57 -23.80 -6.09
CA PHE A 62 -13.03 -23.14 -4.91
C PHE A 62 -11.96 -22.11 -5.24
N MET A 63 -11.20 -22.34 -6.30
CA MET A 63 -10.09 -21.49 -6.74
C MET A 63 -10.49 -20.01 -6.95
N PRO A 64 -11.60 -19.64 -7.61
CA PRO A 64 -12.02 -18.24 -7.69
C PRO A 64 -12.69 -17.73 -6.39
N ILE A 65 -13.31 -18.62 -5.59
CA ILE A 65 -14.01 -18.25 -4.36
C ILE A 65 -13.03 -17.78 -3.29
N MET A 66 -11.91 -18.48 -3.14
CA MET A 66 -10.93 -18.17 -2.10
C MET A 66 -10.30 -16.77 -2.19
N PRO A 67 -9.73 -16.33 -3.33
CA PRO A 67 -9.20 -14.97 -3.46
C PRO A 67 -10.29 -13.91 -3.25
N PHE A 68 -11.54 -14.19 -3.64
CA PHE A 68 -12.67 -13.29 -3.35
C PHE A 68 -12.95 -13.17 -1.84
N LEU A 69 -12.99 -14.30 -1.11
CA LEU A 69 -13.17 -14.30 0.34
C LEU A 69 -12.01 -13.61 1.07
N LEU A 70 -10.77 -13.85 0.63
CA LEU A 70 -9.58 -13.19 1.16
C LEU A 70 -9.63 -11.68 0.93
N TYR A 71 -9.97 -11.24 -0.29
CA TYR A 71 -10.15 -9.82 -0.61
C TYR A 71 -11.16 -9.15 0.34
N ARG A 72 -12.33 -9.80 0.52
CA ARG A 72 -13.37 -9.31 1.43
C ARG A 72 -12.87 -9.24 2.88
N SER A 73 -12.18 -10.29 3.34
CA SER A 73 -11.62 -10.35 4.70
C SER A 73 -10.59 -9.25 4.95
N PHE A 74 -9.64 -9.04 4.03
CA PHE A 74 -8.66 -7.96 4.15
C PHE A 74 -9.31 -6.59 4.17
N ASN A 75 -10.31 -6.35 3.31
CA ASN A 75 -11.02 -5.07 3.29
C ASN A 75 -11.74 -4.79 4.61
N GLN A 76 -12.37 -5.82 5.21
CA GLN A 76 -12.97 -5.71 6.54
C GLN A 76 -11.93 -5.46 7.64
N GLN A 77 -10.77 -6.12 7.58
CA GLN A 77 -9.69 -5.90 8.53
C GLN A 77 -9.13 -4.48 8.44
N PHE A 78 -8.92 -3.94 7.24
CA PHE A 78 -8.48 -2.55 7.05
C PHE A 78 -9.50 -1.55 7.60
N LEU A 79 -10.79 -1.76 7.29
CA LEU A 79 -11.86 -0.92 7.82
C LEU A 79 -11.90 -0.97 9.35
N LYS A 80 -11.74 -2.16 9.93
CA LYS A 80 -11.70 -2.34 11.38
C LYS A 80 -10.50 -1.63 12.00
N LEU A 81 -9.30 -1.75 11.43
CA LEU A 81 -8.09 -1.07 11.91
C LEU A 81 -8.23 0.46 11.86
N TYR A 82 -8.88 0.99 10.83
CA TYR A 82 -9.20 2.42 10.76
C TYR A 82 -10.18 2.82 11.86
N LYS A 83 -11.31 2.12 11.97
CA LYS A 83 -12.36 2.39 12.98
C LYS A 83 -11.85 2.28 14.42
N ASP A 84 -11.09 1.25 14.72
CA ASP A 84 -10.58 0.94 16.05
C ASP A 84 -9.47 1.89 16.50
N ASN A 85 -8.88 2.69 15.59
CA ASN A 85 -7.80 3.61 15.92
C ASN A 85 -8.20 5.08 15.77
N PRO A 86 -8.60 5.74 16.88
CA PRO A 86 -9.02 7.14 16.87
C PRO A 86 -7.98 8.11 16.31
N LEU A 87 -6.70 7.72 16.31
CA LEU A 87 -5.61 8.55 15.84
C LEU A 87 -5.55 8.70 14.30
N TRP A 88 -6.31 7.91 13.55
CA TRP A 88 -6.30 7.96 12.07
C TRP A 88 -7.56 8.60 11.49
N HIS A 89 -8.59 8.86 12.30
CA HIS A 89 -9.83 9.47 11.84
C HIS A 89 -9.60 10.93 11.44
N ASP A 90 -9.87 11.23 10.17
CA ASP A 90 -9.82 12.57 9.58
C ASP A 90 -8.50 13.30 9.89
N LEU A 91 -7.41 12.53 9.79
CA LEU A 91 -6.10 12.99 10.19
C LEU A 91 -5.54 13.96 9.16
N GLU A 92 -5.54 15.24 9.50
CA GLU A 92 -4.89 16.26 8.69
C GLU A 92 -3.37 16.16 8.86
N GLN A 93 -2.67 15.89 7.75
CA GLN A 93 -1.22 15.82 7.72
C GLN A 93 -0.67 16.93 6.83
N GLU A 94 0.17 17.76 7.41
CA GLU A 94 0.92 18.79 6.70
C GLU A 94 2.34 18.31 6.46
N PHE A 95 2.70 18.26 5.19
CA PHE A 95 4.04 17.91 4.72
C PHE A 95 4.81 19.18 4.45
N SER A 96 6.02 19.26 5.00
CA SER A 96 6.98 20.33 4.72
C SER A 96 8.29 19.72 4.28
N PHE A 97 8.60 19.87 3.00
CA PHE A 97 9.84 19.38 2.40
C PHE A 97 10.90 20.47 2.48
N TYR A 98 12.06 20.15 3.04
CA TYR A 98 13.24 21.01 3.14
C TYR A 98 14.36 20.44 2.26
N GLU A 99 15.52 21.09 2.27
CA GLU A 99 16.67 20.69 1.44
C GLU A 99 17.22 19.30 1.81
N THR A 100 17.28 18.97 3.09
CA THR A 100 17.91 17.72 3.58
C THR A 100 16.92 16.71 4.16
N ASP A 101 15.77 17.19 4.61
CA ASP A 101 14.76 16.39 5.29
C ASP A 101 13.35 16.82 4.91
N PHE A 102 12.37 16.06 5.37
CA PHE A 102 10.98 16.48 5.33
C PHE A 102 10.31 16.22 6.67
N ARG A 103 9.31 17.05 6.97
CA ARG A 103 8.53 16.96 8.19
C ARG A 103 7.08 16.66 7.87
N VAL A 104 6.49 15.83 8.70
CA VAL A 104 5.07 15.49 8.67
C VAL A 104 4.50 15.91 10.01
N VAL A 105 3.74 17.01 9.98
CA VAL A 105 3.05 17.55 11.14
C VAL A 105 1.60 17.14 11.06
N ASN A 106 1.05 16.77 12.20
CA ASN A 106 -0.33 16.42 12.37
C ASN A 106 -0.74 16.85 13.79
N ARG A 107 -2.04 16.95 14.06
CA ARG A 107 -2.62 17.26 15.37
C ARG A 107 -1.95 16.50 16.53
N ASN A 108 -1.58 15.24 16.30
CA ASN A 108 -1.08 14.35 17.36
C ASN A 108 0.46 14.19 17.38
N ASN A 109 1.15 14.53 16.29
CA ASN A 109 2.57 14.20 16.16
C ASN A 109 3.30 15.15 15.19
N ASN A 110 4.58 15.38 15.45
CA ASN A 110 5.49 16.07 14.55
C ASN A 110 6.68 15.15 14.27
N SER A 111 6.66 14.50 13.13
CA SER A 111 7.73 13.60 12.71
C SER A 111 8.66 14.27 11.72
N ARG A 112 9.96 14.09 11.92
CA ARG A 112 11.01 14.45 10.95
C ARG A 112 11.59 13.18 10.35
N PHE A 113 11.79 13.18 9.05
CA PHE A 113 12.39 12.08 8.32
C PHE A 113 13.49 12.60 7.41
N ASP A 114 14.65 11.97 7.45
CA ASP A 114 15.70 12.26 6.50
C ASP A 114 15.32 11.62 5.17
N TYR A 115 15.73 12.23 4.06
CA TYR A 115 15.45 11.62 2.76
C TYR A 115 16.05 10.20 2.71
N GLN A 116 17.21 9.95 3.32
CA GLN A 116 17.85 8.63 3.32
C GLN A 116 16.96 7.50 3.87
N ASP A 117 15.99 7.81 4.74
CA ASP A 117 15.08 6.84 5.33
C ASP A 117 13.98 6.37 4.36
N ILE A 118 13.81 7.04 3.23
CA ILE A 118 12.83 6.67 2.20
C ILE A 118 13.31 5.40 1.48
N VAL A 119 12.58 4.30 1.66
CA VAL A 119 12.89 3.02 1.01
C VAL A 119 12.38 3.02 -0.44
N ALA A 120 11.22 3.61 -0.70
CA ALA A 120 10.65 3.66 -2.04
C ALA A 120 9.65 4.80 -2.19
N ILE A 121 9.53 5.32 -3.41
CA ILE A 121 8.43 6.22 -3.79
C ILE A 121 7.62 5.53 -4.89
N ILE A 122 6.38 5.19 -4.57
CA ILE A 122 5.44 4.57 -5.51
C ILE A 122 4.61 5.68 -6.13
N ASP A 123 4.79 5.86 -7.43
CA ASP A 123 4.07 6.84 -8.23
C ASP A 123 2.81 6.19 -8.81
N LYS A 124 1.64 6.73 -8.48
CA LYS A 124 0.34 6.40 -9.08
C LYS A 124 -0.24 7.65 -9.76
N PRO A 125 -1.18 7.52 -10.71
CA PRO A 125 -1.68 8.66 -11.48
C PRO A 125 -2.11 9.87 -10.62
N GLU A 126 -2.84 9.62 -9.52
CA GLU A 126 -3.42 10.65 -8.66
C GLU A 126 -2.63 10.90 -7.37
N THR A 127 -1.76 9.96 -6.96
CA THR A 127 -1.20 9.94 -5.60
C THR A 127 0.24 9.43 -5.60
N PHE A 128 1.11 10.04 -4.81
CA PHE A 128 2.40 9.50 -4.42
C PHE A 128 2.33 8.77 -3.09
N TYR A 129 2.99 7.61 -3.01
CA TYR A 129 3.17 6.88 -1.76
C TYR A 129 4.65 6.84 -1.41
N ILE A 130 5.03 7.53 -0.35
CA ILE A 130 6.41 7.58 0.14
C ILE A 130 6.55 6.54 1.25
N MET A 131 7.29 5.47 0.98
CA MET A 131 7.59 4.42 1.96
C MET A 131 8.84 4.81 2.75
N VAL A 132 8.70 4.99 4.06
CA VAL A 132 9.78 5.35 4.98
C VAL A 132 10.05 4.18 5.91
N GLY A 133 11.30 3.73 5.94
CA GLY A 133 11.69 2.51 6.64
C GLY A 133 10.89 1.28 6.19
N ARG A 134 10.67 0.33 7.11
CA ARG A 134 10.05 -0.98 6.78
C ARG A 134 8.53 -1.05 6.91
N SER A 135 7.89 -0.05 7.51
CA SER A 135 6.47 -0.16 7.90
C SER A 135 5.67 1.12 7.77
N MET A 136 6.32 2.26 7.60
CA MET A 136 5.63 3.52 7.48
C MET A 136 5.51 3.88 6.01
N GLY A 137 4.32 4.31 5.62
CA GLY A 137 4.16 4.93 4.32
C GLY A 137 3.24 6.13 4.45
N LEU A 138 3.54 7.12 3.62
CA LEU A 138 2.94 8.43 3.63
C LEU A 138 2.26 8.64 2.29
N ILE A 139 1.10 9.27 2.31
CA ILE A 139 0.26 9.48 1.13
C ILE A 139 0.32 10.97 0.79
N LEU A 140 0.49 11.29 -0.49
CA LEU A 140 0.43 12.64 -1.01
C LEU A 140 -0.39 12.65 -2.29
N ASP A 141 -1.55 13.28 -2.27
CA ASP A 141 -2.35 13.46 -3.48
C ASP A 141 -1.70 14.53 -4.36
N LYS A 142 -1.53 14.22 -5.65
CA LYS A 142 -0.85 15.11 -6.60
C LYS A 142 -1.64 16.39 -6.84
N ALA A 143 -2.95 16.35 -6.67
CA ALA A 143 -3.83 17.51 -6.77
C ALA A 143 -3.48 18.59 -5.72
N ASP A 144 -3.03 18.17 -4.53
CA ASP A 144 -2.67 19.06 -3.42
C ASP A 144 -1.17 19.43 -3.43
N CYS A 145 -0.40 18.93 -4.40
CA CYS A 145 1.02 19.19 -4.54
C CYS A 145 1.28 20.34 -5.53
N GLN A 146 2.19 21.24 -5.17
CA GLN A 146 2.72 22.21 -6.13
C GLN A 146 3.51 21.49 -7.24
N PRO A 147 3.54 22.00 -8.48
CA PRO A 147 4.28 21.37 -9.59
C PRO A 147 5.76 21.13 -9.26
N GLU A 148 6.37 22.06 -8.53
CA GLU A 148 7.75 21.97 -8.05
C GLU A 148 7.98 20.76 -7.13
N LEU A 149 7.01 20.46 -6.26
CA LEU A 149 7.07 19.32 -5.35
C LEU A 149 6.93 17.99 -6.12
N ILE A 150 6.06 17.97 -7.13
CA ILE A 150 5.90 16.80 -8.00
C ILE A 150 7.22 16.49 -8.71
N GLU A 151 7.84 17.51 -9.32
CA GLU A 151 9.14 17.35 -9.99
C GLU A 151 10.24 16.89 -9.02
N PHE A 152 10.27 17.49 -7.81
CA PHE A 152 11.21 17.10 -6.76
C PHE A 152 11.05 15.62 -6.35
N LEU A 153 9.82 15.16 -6.10
CA LEU A 153 9.55 13.77 -5.73
C LEU A 153 9.89 12.79 -6.85
N LEU A 154 9.67 13.17 -8.11
CA LEU A 154 10.06 12.37 -9.27
C LEU A 154 11.58 12.24 -9.39
N LYS A 155 12.33 13.34 -9.21
CA LYS A 155 13.81 13.30 -9.15
C LYS A 155 14.32 12.46 -7.98
N LEU A 156 13.69 12.59 -6.81
CA LEU A 156 14.05 11.81 -5.62
C LEU A 156 13.84 10.31 -5.84
N LYS A 157 12.79 9.94 -6.57
CA LYS A 157 12.49 8.57 -6.96
C LYS A 157 13.54 8.03 -7.94
N GLU A 158 13.87 8.80 -8.98
CA GLU A 158 14.84 8.42 -10.02
C GLU A 158 16.23 8.14 -9.44
N ASN A 159 16.70 9.03 -8.55
CA ASN A 159 18.00 8.88 -7.86
C ASN A 159 18.11 7.62 -6.98
N ARG A 160 16.98 6.98 -6.64
CA ARG A 160 16.91 5.78 -5.79
C ARG A 160 16.59 4.50 -6.54
N SER A 161 16.23 4.61 -7.82
CA SER A 161 16.01 3.44 -8.69
C SER A 161 17.30 2.88 -9.30
N LEU A 162 18.45 3.47 -8.98
CA LEU A 162 19.81 3.00 -9.28
C LEU A 162 20.38 2.22 -8.09
#